data_AF-A0A1H3MVM5-F1
#
_entry.id   AF-A0A1H3MVM5-F1
#
_cell.length_a   1.000
_cell.length_b   1.000
_cell.length_c   1.000
_cell.angle_alpha   90.00
_cell.angle_beta   90.00
_cell.angle_gamma   90.00
#
_symmetry.space_group_name_H-M   'P 1'
#
loop_
_entity.id
_entity.type
_entity.pdbx_description
1 polymer ?
#
loop_
_entity_poly.entity_id
_entity_poly.type
_entity_poly.pdbx_seq_one_letter_code
_entity_poly.pdbx_strand_id
1 'polypeptide(L)'
;MEQFSQVEHVQVSADGSTVWVHALDGSTVGRFSKRFGLDVHTTVTQQMEGADQCLHCTHVPPRSDDWLTFCELMNQHHGIVVSPGLIQI
;
A
#
# COMPACT_ATOMS: atom_id res chain seq x y z
N MET A 1 20.15 -18.44 -0.29
CA MET A 1 18.87 -17.89 0.21
C MET A 1 18.94 -16.40 -0.04
N GLU A 2 18.31 -15.93 -1.11
CA GLU A 2 18.32 -14.52 -1.46
C GLU A 2 17.30 -13.82 -0.56
N GLN A 3 17.82 -12.97 0.32
CA GLN A 3 17.02 -12.16 1.20
C GLN A 3 16.60 -10.91 0.41
N PHE A 4 15.51 -11.02 -0.34
CA PHE A 4 14.91 -9.89 -1.05
C PHE A 4 14.51 -8.84 0.00
N SER A 5 15.15 -7.68 -0.07
CA SER A 5 14.89 -6.59 0.88
C SER A 5 13.46 -6.07 0.67
N GLN A 6 12.75 -5.78 1.76
CA GLN A 6 11.43 -5.12 1.80
C GLN A 6 11.33 -3.78 1.02
N VAL A 7 12.42 -3.31 0.41
CA VAL A 7 12.60 -1.96 -0.14
C VAL A 7 12.15 -1.85 -1.61
N GLU A 8 12.11 -2.94 -2.38
CA GLU A 8 11.81 -2.84 -3.82
C GLU A 8 10.35 -2.48 -4.13
N HIS A 9 9.42 -2.85 -3.24
CA HIS A 9 7.98 -2.65 -3.45
C HIS A 9 7.42 -1.41 -2.77
N VAL A 10 8.17 -0.76 -1.88
CA VAL A 10 7.64 0.32 -1.02
C VAL A 10 8.42 1.60 -1.25
N GLN A 11 7.72 2.63 -1.71
CA GLN A 11 8.27 3.97 -1.88
C GLN A 11 7.69 4.91 -0.82
N VAL A 12 8.52 5.75 -0.21
CA VAL A 12 8.10 6.77 0.75
C VAL A 12 8.48 8.15 0.22
N SER A 13 7.59 9.13 0.35
CA SER A 13 7.89 10.52 0.01
C SER A 13 8.99 11.08 0.90
N ALA A 14 9.73 12.09 0.42
CA ALA A 14 10.86 12.66 1.16
C ALA A 14 10.48 13.24 2.54
N ASP A 15 9.24 13.69 2.70
CA ASP A 15 8.68 14.21 3.95
C ASP A 15 7.99 13.14 4.82
N GLY A 16 7.99 11.87 4.38
CA GLY A 16 7.32 10.77 5.05
C GLY A 16 5.80 10.91 5.14
N SER A 17 5.19 11.79 4.35
CA SER A 17 3.73 12.02 4.37
C SER A 17 2.94 11.02 3.54
N THR A 18 3.59 10.38 2.56
CA THR A 18 2.94 9.47 1.62
C THR A 18 3.79 8.22 1.40
N VAL A 19 3.14 7.06 1.38
CA VAL A 19 3.72 5.75 1.07
C VAL A 19 3.01 5.18 -0.15
N TRP A 20 3.75 4.59 -1.07
CA TRP A 20 3.23 3.83 -2.21
C TRP A 20 3.73 2.40 -2.15
N VAL A 21 2.88 1.47 -2.55
CA VAL A 21 3.19 0.04 -2.62
C VAL A 21 2.94 -0.44 -4.04
N HIS A 22 3.94 -1.10 -4.62
CA HIS A 22 3.96 -1.55 -6.01
C HIS A 22 3.94 -3.07 -6.08
N ALA A 23 3.13 -3.63 -6.98
CA ALA A 23 3.10 -5.06 -7.28
C ALA A 23 4.10 -5.43 -8.38
N LEU A 24 4.33 -6.73 -8.58
CA LEU A 24 5.27 -7.26 -9.58
C LEU A 24 4.88 -6.95 -11.03
N ASP A 25 3.60 -6.72 -11.29
CA ASP A 25 3.10 -6.29 -12.60
C ASP A 25 3.31 -4.78 -12.86
N GLY A 26 4.02 -4.09 -11.96
CA GLY A 26 4.34 -2.67 -12.05
C GLY A 26 3.21 -1.74 -11.60
N SER A 27 2.06 -2.28 -11.19
CA SER A 27 0.95 -1.46 -10.71
C SER A 27 1.20 -0.93 -9.30
N THR A 28 0.72 0.29 -9.01
CA THR A 28 0.62 0.81 -7.64
C THR A 28 -0.67 0.31 -7.03
N VAL A 29 -0.56 -0.66 -6.13
CA VAL A 29 -1.67 -1.36 -5.48
C VAL A 29 -2.05 -0.76 -4.14
N GLY A 30 -1.13 0.02 -3.55
CA GLY A 30 -1.36 0.69 -2.28
C GLY A 30 -0.87 2.13 -2.30
N ARG A 31 -1.65 3.03 -1.69
CA ARG A 31 -1.19 4.35 -1.29
C ARG A 31 -1.69 4.67 0.10
N PHE A 32 -0.81 5.19 0.95
CA PHE A 32 -1.20 5.79 2.22
C PHE A 32 -0.75 7.25 2.24
N SER A 33 -1.63 8.18 2.59
CA SER A 33 -1.33 9.60 2.73
C SER A 33 -1.88 10.14 4.04
N LYS A 34 -1.02 10.77 4.85
CA LYS A 34 -1.41 11.46 6.09
C LYS A 34 -2.46 12.56 5.90
N ARG A 35 -2.71 12.98 4.65
CA ARG A 35 -3.69 14.02 4.30
C ARG A 35 -4.95 13.47 3.63
N PHE A 36 -4.79 12.49 2.75
CA PHE A 36 -5.87 12.09 1.83
C PHE A 36 -6.52 10.73 2.16
N GLY A 37 -5.96 9.98 3.10
CA GLY A 37 -6.44 8.64 3.46
C GLY A 37 -5.56 7.55 2.84
N LEU A 38 -6.15 6.38 2.64
CA LEU A 38 -5.48 5.21 2.09
C LEU A 38 -6.27 4.60 0.94
N ASP A 39 -5.57 3.99 0.00
CA ASP A 39 -6.14 3.27 -1.13
C ASP A 39 -5.46 1.90 -1.23
N VAL A 40 -6.27 0.86 -1.36
CA VAL A 40 -5.88 -0.52 -1.63
C VAL A 40 -6.66 -0.99 -2.84
N HIS A 41 -5.94 -1.35 -3.90
CA HIS A 41 -6.51 -1.69 -5.20
C HIS A 41 -6.02 -3.05 -5.67
N THR A 42 -6.82 -3.71 -6.51
CA THR A 42 -6.37 -4.88 -7.28
C THR A 42 -5.25 -4.50 -8.23
N THR A 43 -4.46 -5.49 -8.65
CA THR A 43 -3.36 -5.26 -9.60
C THR A 43 -3.89 -4.95 -11.01
N VAL A 44 -3.06 -4.38 -11.88
CA VAL A 44 -3.49 -4.10 -13.26
C VAL A 44 -3.82 -5.39 -14.01
N THR A 45 -3.08 -6.47 -13.78
CA THR A 45 -3.38 -7.78 -14.35
C THR A 45 -4.79 -8.26 -13.96
N GLN A 46 -5.15 -8.16 -12.68
CA GLN A 46 -6.48 -8.56 -12.21
C GLN A 46 -7.59 -7.71 -12.82
N GLN A 47 -7.38 -6.39 -12.94
CA GLN A 47 -8.35 -5.48 -13.56
C GLN A 47 -8.58 -5.82 -15.04
N MET A 48 -7.51 -6.18 -15.77
CA MET A 48 -7.61 -6.63 -17.17
C MET A 48 -8.35 -7.97 -17.31
N GLU A 49 -8.34 -8.80 -16.27
CA GLU A 49 -9.13 -10.04 -16.17
C GLU A 49 -10.57 -9.79 -15.70
N GLY A 50 -10.94 -8.53 -15.43
CA GLY A 50 -12.30 -8.10 -15.08
C GLY A 50 -12.56 -7.94 -13.59
N ALA A 51 -11.54 -7.96 -12.73
CA ALA A 51 -11.70 -7.65 -11.31
C ALA A 51 -12.02 -6.17 -11.09
N ASP A 52 -12.79 -5.86 -10.05
CA ASP A 52 -12.98 -4.49 -9.59
C ASP A 52 -11.65 -3.87 -9.14
N GLN A 53 -11.50 -2.57 -9.37
CA GLN A 53 -10.28 -1.86 -8.98
C GLN A 53 -10.13 -1.72 -7.46
N CYS A 54 -11.20 -1.35 -6.75
CA CYS A 54 -11.12 -0.94 -5.36
C CYS A 54 -11.33 -2.11 -4.39
N LEU A 55 -10.35 -2.35 -3.53
CA LEU A 55 -10.45 -3.29 -2.41
C LEU A 55 -10.80 -2.54 -1.12
N HIS A 56 -10.14 -1.43 -0.85
CA HIS A 56 -10.42 -0.57 0.30
C HIS A 56 -9.86 0.84 0.09
N CYS A 57 -10.72 1.86 0.06
CA CYS A 57 -10.27 3.26 0.00
C CYS A 57 -10.96 4.13 1.05
N THR A 58 -10.16 5.00 1.67
CA THR A 58 -10.63 6.08 2.54
C THR A 58 -10.29 7.42 1.89
N HIS A 59 -11.22 8.37 1.93
CA HIS A 59 -11.05 9.70 1.34
C HIS A 59 -11.03 10.80 2.41
N VAL A 60 -10.53 10.46 3.59
CA VAL A 60 -10.43 11.34 4.75
C VAL A 60 -9.04 11.23 5.38
N PRO A 61 -8.56 12.26 6.09
CA PRO A 61 -7.29 12.17 6.80
C PRO A 61 -7.27 10.94 7.73
N PRO A 62 -6.24 10.08 7.63
CA PRO A 62 -6.18 8.84 8.37
C PRO A 62 -5.80 9.07 9.84
N ARG A 63 -6.19 8.12 10.69
CA ARG A 63 -5.74 7.96 12.08
C ARG A 63 -4.57 6.98 12.14
N SER A 64 -3.92 6.87 13.29
CA SER A 64 -2.82 5.91 13.49
C SER A 64 -3.24 4.46 13.22
N ASP A 65 -4.48 4.09 13.55
CA ASP A 65 -5.02 2.74 13.31
C ASP A 65 -5.24 2.44 11.81
N ASP A 66 -5.47 3.48 11.00
CA ASP A 66 -5.62 3.32 9.55
C ASP A 66 -4.28 2.92 8.90
N TRP A 67 -3.15 3.32 9.48
CA TRP A 67 -1.83 2.88 9.01
C TRP A 67 -1.60 1.39 9.29
N LEU A 68 -1.99 0.91 10.47
CA LEU A 68 -1.93 -0.52 10.79
C LEU A 68 -2.83 -1.32 9.84
N THR A 69 -4.05 -0.83 9.63
CA THR A 69 -5.01 -1.40 8.67
C THR A 69 -4.42 -1.44 7.26
N PHE A 70 -3.76 -0.38 6.81
CA PHE A 70 -3.08 -0.37 5.50
C PHE A 70 -2.00 -1.45 5.40
N CYS A 71 -1.13 -1.58 6.41
CA CYS A 71 -0.10 -2.63 6.42
C CYS A 71 -0.72 -4.04 6.38
N GLU A 72 -1.79 -4.29 7.13
CA GLU A 72 -2.51 -5.56 7.11
C GLU A 72 -3.12 -5.86 5.74
N LEU A 73 -3.80 -4.89 5.13
CA LEU A 73 -4.42 -5.04 3.81
C LEU A 73 -3.38 -5.29 2.70
N MET A 74 -2.21 -4.64 2.75
CA MET A 74 -1.12 -4.91 1.80
C MET A 74 -0.64 -6.36 1.87
N ASN A 75 -0.49 -6.89 3.09
CA ASN A 75 -0.10 -8.28 3.28
C ASN A 75 -1.23 -9.24 2.87
N GLN A 76 -2.47 -8.94 3.25
CA GLN A 76 -3.64 -9.78 2.95
C GLN A 76 -3.89 -9.92 1.44
N HIS A 77 -3.84 -8.81 0.69
CA HIS A 77 -4.24 -8.80 -0.72
C HIS A 77 -3.08 -9.01 -1.70
N HIS A 78 -1.86 -8.62 -1.31
CA HIS A 78 -0.71 -8.65 -2.21
C HIS A 78 0.49 -9.44 -1.67
N GLY A 79 0.43 -9.92 -0.41
CA GLY A 79 1.57 -10.59 0.22
C GLY A 79 2.75 -9.67 0.50
N ILE A 80 2.55 -8.34 0.44
CA ILE A 80 3.59 -7.35 0.61
C ILE A 80 3.61 -6.89 2.08
N VAL A 81 4.72 -7.17 2.77
CA VAL A 81 4.91 -6.79 4.16
C VAL A 81 5.44 -5.36 4.27
N VAL A 82 4.55 -4.42 4.61
CA VAL A 82 4.92 -3.05 4.96
C VAL A 82 5.18 -2.96 6.46
N SER A 83 6.34 -2.44 6.86
CA SER A 83 6.67 -2.30 8.29
C SER A 83 5.78 -1.24 8.95
N PRO A 84 5.06 -1.55 10.05
CA PRO A 84 4.30 -0.56 10.80
C PRO A 84 5.16 0.58 11.35
N GLY A 85 6.46 0.34 11.57
CA GLY A 85 7.41 1.34 12.02
C GLY A 85 8.04 2.20 10.90
N LEU A 86 7.60 2.03 9.65
CA LEU A 86 8.18 2.74 8.49
C LEU A 86 7.95 4.25 8.55
N ILE A 87 6.80 4.69 9.06
CA ILE A 87 6.43 6.09 9.22
C ILE A 87 5.84 6.32 10.61
N GLN A 88 5.89 7.58 11.07
CA GLN A 88 5.15 8.04 12.26
C GLN A 88 3.88 8.75 11.81
N ILE A 89 2.73 8.37 12.37
CA ILE A 89 1.42 8.99 12.12
C ILE A 89 1.11 10.00 13.21
#